data_AF-A0A662VF69-F1
#
_entry.id   AF-A0A662VF69-F1
#
_cell.length_a   1.000
_cell.length_b   1.000
_cell.length_c   1.000
_cell.angle_alpha   90.00
_cell.angle_beta   90.00
_cell.angle_gamma   90.00
#
_symmetry.space_group_name_H-M   'P 1'
#
loop_
_entity.id
_entity.type
_entity.pdbx_description
1 polymer ?
#
loop_
_entity_poly.entity_id
_entity_poly.type
_entity_poly.pdbx_seq_one_letter_code
_entity_poly.pdbx_strand_id
1 'polypeptide(L)'
;MRIVELKVKDLEYLLKKVRELGYVVEQGPHAVLLDHSELSSYVVKKDSKIVAEIIAHYLTQYYLAEVKGASSDDEYLRELLRIKNSGVKWSIPVNNVLVIIHSDDKEFLDFINNYSDVFPVENGEEIITYYREKNPEYTKIPRILLARLLDESMS
;
A
#
# COMPACT_ATOMS: atom_id res chain seq x y z
N MET A 1 -13.89 -16.96 -3.28
CA MET A 1 -12.72 -16.06 -3.32
C MET A 1 -12.66 -15.36 -4.67
N ARG A 2 -12.48 -14.04 -4.67
CA ARG A 2 -12.32 -13.20 -5.88
C ARG A 2 -11.16 -12.25 -5.65
N ILE A 3 -10.34 -11.99 -6.67
CA ILE A 3 -9.28 -10.99 -6.62
C ILE A 3 -9.71 -9.77 -7.43
N VAL A 4 -9.56 -8.58 -6.84
CA VAL A 4 -9.82 -7.28 -7.49
C VAL A 4 -8.54 -6.46 -7.44
N GLU A 5 -8.21 -5.82 -8.57
CA GLU A 5 -7.16 -4.80 -8.61
C GLU A 5 -7.79 -3.42 -8.46
N LEU A 6 -7.38 -2.68 -7.43
CA LEU A 6 -7.89 -1.36 -7.13
C LEU A 6 -6.84 -0.29 -7.40
N LYS A 7 -7.22 0.74 -8.15
CA LYS A 7 -6.40 1.95 -8.32
C LYS A 7 -6.54 2.80 -7.08
N VAL A 8 -5.47 2.89 -6.30
CA VAL A 8 -5.42 3.60 -5.02
C VAL A 8 -4.26 4.57 -5.06
N LYS A 9 -4.50 5.83 -4.71
CA LYS A 9 -3.49 6.89 -4.64
C LYS A 9 -3.11 7.23 -3.19
N ASP A 10 -3.98 6.93 -2.24
CA ASP A 10 -3.74 7.11 -0.81
C ASP A 10 -4.16 5.84 -0.06
N LEU A 11 -3.16 5.03 0.32
CA LEU A 11 -3.40 3.79 1.04
C LEU A 11 -4.00 4.04 2.42
N GLU A 12 -3.56 5.08 3.13
CA GLU A 12 -4.10 5.38 4.46
C GLU A 12 -5.57 5.81 4.38
N TYR A 13 -5.93 6.56 3.34
CA TYR A 13 -7.33 6.91 3.08
C TYR A 13 -8.20 5.69 2.77
N LEU A 14 -7.73 4.75 1.95
CA LEU A 14 -8.42 3.47 1.73
C LEU A 14 -8.69 2.75 3.05
N LEU A 15 -7.63 2.50 3.83
CA LEU A 15 -7.73 1.74 5.09
C LEU A 15 -8.61 2.48 6.11
N LYS A 16 -8.54 3.80 6.16
CA LYS A 16 -9.43 4.64 6.99
C LYS A 16 -10.89 4.46 6.57
N LYS A 17 -11.21 4.51 5.28
CA LYS A 17 -12.58 4.35 4.78
C LYS A 17 -13.15 2.97 5.08
N VAL A 18 -12.35 1.92 4.94
CA VAL A 18 -12.73 0.56 5.36
C VAL A 18 -13.07 0.52 6.85
N ARG A 19 -12.27 1.16 7.72
CA ARG A 19 -12.56 1.24 9.16
C ARG A 19 -13.82 2.05 9.47
N GLU A 20 -14.05 3.15 8.76
CA GLU A 20 -15.25 4.00 8.92
C GLU A 20 -16.56 3.26 8.57
N LEU A 21 -16.50 2.25 7.70
CA LEU A 21 -17.61 1.35 7.40
C LEU A 21 -17.82 0.25 8.46
N GLY A 22 -17.10 0.30 9.58
CA GLY A 22 -17.24 -0.64 10.70
C GLY A 22 -16.43 -1.93 10.57
N TYR A 23 -15.53 -2.03 9.60
CA TYR A 23 -14.62 -3.17 9.48
C TYR A 23 -13.40 -2.98 10.39
N VAL A 24 -12.90 -4.08 10.93
CA VAL A 24 -11.59 -4.13 11.60
C VAL A 24 -10.53 -4.39 10.55
N VAL A 25 -9.47 -3.58 10.55
CA VAL A 25 -8.33 -3.73 9.63
C VAL A 25 -7.08 -4.00 10.46
N GLU A 26 -6.56 -5.22 10.36
CA GLU A 26 -5.36 -5.67 11.04
C GLU A 26 -4.19 -5.73 10.05
N GLN A 27 -3.03 -5.18 10.41
CA GLN A 27 -1.84 -5.30 9.57
C GLN A 27 -1.28 -6.73 9.68
N GLY A 28 -1.07 -7.35 8.52
CA GLY A 28 -0.42 -8.64 8.38
C GLY A 28 1.10 -8.48 8.14
N PRO A 29 1.72 -9.43 7.43
CA PRO A 29 3.11 -9.30 6.97
C PRO A 29 3.44 -7.94 6.37
N HIS A 30 4.58 -7.40 6.78
CA HIS A 30 5.15 -6.14 6.30
C HIS A 30 6.65 -6.31 6.02
N ALA A 31 7.13 -5.71 4.94
CA ALA A 31 8.53 -5.67 4.57
C ALA A 31 8.90 -4.33 3.94
N VAL A 32 10.10 -3.84 4.26
CA VAL A 32 10.77 -2.76 3.54
C VAL A 32 11.76 -3.41 2.57
N LEU A 33 11.70 -3.04 1.30
CA LEU A 33 12.51 -3.61 0.23
C LEU A 33 13.78 -2.78 -0.01
N LEU A 34 14.74 -3.37 -0.73
CA LEU A 34 16.03 -2.74 -1.02
C LEU A 34 15.92 -1.49 -1.91
N ASP A 35 14.82 -1.35 -2.65
CA ASP A 35 14.50 -0.17 -3.45
C ASP A 35 13.72 0.89 -2.66
N HIS A 36 13.69 0.77 -1.33
CA HIS A 36 13.03 1.68 -0.39
C HIS A 36 11.49 1.72 -0.51
N SER A 37 10.92 0.80 -1.27
CA SER A 37 9.49 0.54 -1.27
C SER A 37 9.08 -0.37 -0.11
N GLU A 38 7.79 -0.43 0.16
CA GLU A 38 7.20 -1.26 1.20
C GLU A 38 6.14 -2.20 0.61
N LEU A 39 6.09 -3.42 1.13
CA LEU A 39 5.07 -4.42 0.83
C LEU A 39 4.36 -4.81 2.11
N SER A 40 3.05 -4.59 2.18
CA SER A 40 2.21 -4.97 3.32
C SER A 40 1.02 -5.79 2.86
N SER A 41 0.52 -6.66 3.74
CA SER A 41 -0.86 -7.12 3.70
C SER A 41 -1.68 -6.60 4.89
N TYR A 42 -3.00 -6.56 4.71
CA TYR A 42 -3.95 -6.18 5.73
C TYR A 42 -5.15 -7.13 5.70
N VAL A 43 -5.51 -7.69 6.85
CA VAL A 43 -6.68 -8.53 7.01
C VAL A 43 -7.87 -7.67 7.40
N VAL A 44 -8.95 -7.75 6.63
CA VAL A 44 -10.19 -7.02 6.85
C VAL A 44 -11.23 -7.97 7.44
N LYS A 45 -11.77 -7.63 8.61
CA LYS A 45 -12.74 -8.44 9.33
C LYS A 45 -14.02 -7.66 9.64
N LYS A 46 -15.14 -8.38 9.68
CA LYS A 46 -16.42 -7.91 10.22
C LYS A 46 -17.06 -9.03 11.01
N ASP A 47 -17.52 -8.73 12.22
CA ASP A 47 -18.08 -9.72 13.15
C ASP A 47 -17.17 -10.95 13.34
N SER A 48 -15.86 -10.70 13.48
CA SER A 48 -14.79 -11.71 13.60
C SER A 48 -14.59 -12.64 12.39
N LYS A 49 -15.28 -12.42 11.26
CA LYS A 49 -15.08 -13.14 10.00
C LYS A 49 -14.16 -12.35 9.09
N ILE A 50 -13.24 -13.03 8.42
CA ILE A 50 -12.42 -12.43 7.36
C ILE A 50 -13.32 -12.14 6.17
N VAL A 51 -13.38 -10.87 5.77
CA VAL A 51 -14.13 -10.38 4.61
C VAL A 51 -13.19 -10.28 3.42
N ALA A 52 -11.98 -9.76 3.65
CA ALA A 52 -10.99 -9.59 2.61
C ALA A 52 -9.56 -9.54 3.17
N GLU A 53 -8.60 -9.66 2.27
CA GLU A 53 -7.20 -9.33 2.49
C GLU A 53 -6.76 -8.31 1.44
N ILE A 54 -6.02 -7.30 1.86
CA ILE A 54 -5.50 -6.22 1.01
C ILE A 54 -4.00 -6.39 0.92
N ILE A 55 -3.43 -6.38 -0.28
CA ILE A 55 -1.97 -6.34 -0.51
C ILE A 55 -1.61 -5.02 -1.17
N ALA A 56 -0.69 -4.29 -0.57
CA ALA A 56 -0.22 -3.02 -1.08
C ALA A 56 1.30 -3.03 -1.21
N HIS A 57 1.78 -2.70 -2.40
CA HIS A 57 3.17 -2.32 -2.66
C HIS A 57 3.21 -0.80 -2.85
N TYR A 58 3.86 -0.07 -1.94
CA TYR A 58 3.74 1.39 -1.82
C TYR A 58 5.05 2.06 -1.39
N LEU A 59 5.10 3.39 -1.56
CA LEU A 59 6.14 4.26 -1.01
C LEU A 59 5.58 5.02 0.19
N THR A 60 6.46 5.35 1.13
CA THR A 60 6.16 6.29 2.22
C THR A 60 6.93 7.59 2.03
N GLN A 61 6.65 8.59 2.87
CA GLN A 61 7.34 9.89 2.85
C GLN A 61 8.86 9.80 2.88
N TYR A 62 9.43 8.71 3.38
CA TYR A 62 10.88 8.51 3.45
C TYR A 62 11.52 8.33 2.08
N TYR A 63 10.77 7.93 1.05
CA TYR A 63 11.29 7.84 -0.32
C TYR A 63 11.74 9.20 -0.88
N LEU A 64 11.28 10.32 -0.30
CA LEU A 64 11.79 11.64 -0.67
C LEU A 64 13.29 11.80 -0.43
N ALA A 65 13.87 11.03 0.50
CA ALA A 65 15.32 11.01 0.71
C ALA A 65 16.06 10.41 -0.49
N GLU A 66 15.49 9.38 -1.13
CA GLU A 66 16.02 8.81 -2.37
C GLU A 66 15.93 9.80 -3.54
N VAL A 67 14.76 10.43 -3.70
CA VAL A 67 14.53 11.40 -4.78
C VAL A 67 15.50 12.59 -4.70
N LYS A 68 15.84 13.02 -3.48
CA LYS A 68 16.80 14.10 -3.26
C LYS A 68 18.22 13.74 -3.72
N GLY A 69 18.58 12.45 -3.72
CA GLY A 69 19.88 11.97 -4.17
C GLY A 69 21.03 12.45 -3.29
N ALA A 70 21.01 12.06 -2.00
CA ALA A 70 22.07 12.42 -1.07
C ALA A 70 23.45 11.91 -1.52
N SER A 71 24.47 12.74 -1.33
CA SER A 71 25.86 12.44 -1.74
C SER A 71 26.66 11.67 -0.67
N SER A 72 26.11 11.53 0.54
CA SER A 72 26.71 10.84 1.67
C SER A 72 25.66 10.31 2.67
N ASP A 73 26.03 9.33 3.48
CA ASP A 73 25.18 8.76 4.53
C ASP A 73 24.72 9.81 5.56
N ASP A 74 25.61 10.74 5.93
CA ASP A 74 25.27 11.84 6.86
C ASP A 74 24.20 12.77 6.28
N GLU A 75 24.30 13.08 5.00
CA GLU A 75 23.29 13.89 4.30
C GLU A 75 21.95 13.15 4.22
N TYR A 76 22.00 11.86 3.88
CA TYR A 76 20.82 11.00 3.80
C TYR A 76 20.11 10.89 5.16
N LEU A 77 20.86 10.67 6.24
CA LEU A 77 20.32 10.58 7.60
C LEU A 77 19.67 11.90 8.04
N ARG A 78 20.30 13.04 7.74
CA ARG A 78 19.72 14.37 8.02
C ARG A 78 18.40 14.56 7.28
N GLU A 79 18.30 14.08 6.04
CA GLU A 79 17.08 14.18 5.26
C GLU A 79 15.95 13.31 5.85
N LEU A 80 16.25 12.06 6.23
CA LEU A 80 15.27 11.21 6.93
C LEU A 80 14.76 11.84 8.23
N LEU A 81 15.64 12.45 9.02
CA LEU A 81 15.24 13.16 10.25
C LEU A 81 14.35 14.38 9.95
N ARG A 82 14.67 15.13 8.89
CA ARG A 82 13.84 16.26 8.43
C ARG A 82 12.45 15.78 8.03
N ILE A 83 12.36 14.71 7.25
CA ILE A 83 11.09 14.09 6.83
C ILE A 83 10.29 13.62 8.04
N LYS A 84 10.92 12.87 8.95
CA LYS A 84 10.28 12.37 10.18
C LYS A 84 9.66 13.50 11.01
N ASN A 85 10.33 14.64 11.11
CA ASN A 85 9.91 15.78 11.91
C ASN A 85 8.97 16.75 11.16
N SER A 86 8.70 16.54 9.87
CA SER A 86 7.81 17.40 9.08
C SER A 86 6.33 17.27 9.47
N GLY A 87 5.95 16.17 10.13
CA GLY A 87 4.56 15.83 10.44
C GLY A 87 3.75 15.30 9.24
N VAL A 88 4.29 15.39 8.02
CA VAL A 88 3.67 14.85 6.81
C VAL A 88 3.82 13.33 6.80
N LYS A 89 2.70 12.63 6.64
CA LYS A 89 2.65 11.17 6.51
C LYS A 89 1.81 10.82 5.31
N TRP A 90 2.35 9.98 4.45
CA TRP A 90 1.61 9.45 3.30
C TRP A 90 2.15 8.08 2.93
N SER A 91 1.27 7.29 2.30
CA SER A 91 1.57 5.97 1.77
C SER A 91 0.92 5.89 0.39
N ILE A 92 1.74 5.89 -0.67
CA ILE A 92 1.26 5.94 -2.07
C ILE A 92 1.58 4.62 -2.76
N PRO A 93 0.58 3.82 -3.15
CA PRO A 93 0.80 2.58 -3.90
C PRO A 93 1.52 2.80 -5.23
N VAL A 94 2.56 2.00 -5.47
CA VAL A 94 3.28 1.97 -6.77
C VAL A 94 2.63 1.00 -7.75
N ASN A 95 1.84 0.05 -7.25
CA ASN A 95 0.99 -0.85 -8.01
C ASN A 95 -0.49 -0.63 -7.70
N ASN A 96 -1.37 -1.20 -8.53
CA ASN A 96 -2.73 -1.45 -8.09
C ASN A 96 -2.70 -2.26 -6.78
N VAL A 97 -3.52 -1.85 -5.82
CA VAL A 97 -3.71 -2.58 -4.57
C VAL A 97 -4.54 -3.82 -4.87
N LEU A 98 -4.05 -4.99 -4.46
CA LEU A 98 -4.78 -6.25 -4.67
C LEU A 98 -5.72 -6.46 -3.49
N VAL A 99 -6.98 -6.75 -3.77
CA VAL A 99 -7.98 -7.07 -2.75
C VAL A 99 -8.49 -8.49 -3.01
N ILE A 100 -8.17 -9.41 -2.09
CA ILE A 100 -8.64 -10.79 -2.09
C ILE A 100 -9.91 -10.83 -1.26
N ILE A 101 -11.05 -11.04 -1.90
CA ILE A 101 -12.37 -11.01 -1.28
C ILE A 101 -12.80 -12.44 -0.96
N HIS A 102 -13.11 -12.68 0.31
CA HIS A 102 -13.47 -13.99 0.87
C HIS A 102 -14.96 -14.14 1.14
N SER A 103 -15.71 -13.04 1.27
CA SER A 103 -17.15 -13.05 1.52
C SER A 103 -17.96 -12.27 0.47
N ASP A 104 -19.25 -12.59 0.37
CA ASP A 104 -20.21 -11.84 -0.47
C ASP A 104 -20.83 -10.65 0.29
N ASP A 105 -20.06 -10.00 1.17
CA ASP A 105 -20.52 -8.80 1.87
C ASP A 105 -20.78 -7.67 0.85
N LYS A 106 -22.06 -7.38 0.62
CA LYS A 106 -22.50 -6.39 -0.37
C LYS A 106 -21.97 -4.99 -0.09
N GLU A 107 -21.93 -4.58 1.17
CA GLU A 107 -21.45 -3.25 1.54
C GLU A 107 -19.96 -3.10 1.23
N PHE A 108 -19.16 -4.13 1.54
CA PHE A 108 -17.74 -4.13 1.19
C PHE A 108 -17.52 -4.15 -0.33
N LEU A 109 -18.27 -5.00 -1.05
CA LEU A 109 -18.19 -5.10 -2.50
C LEU A 109 -18.56 -3.77 -3.18
N ASP A 110 -19.65 -3.13 -2.75
CA ASP A 110 -20.09 -1.84 -3.28
C ASP A 110 -19.07 -0.74 -2.99
N PHE A 111 -18.46 -0.75 -1.79
CA PHE A 111 -17.37 0.16 -1.47
C PHE A 111 -16.18 -0.01 -2.41
N ILE A 112 -15.66 -1.24 -2.57
CA ILE A 112 -14.50 -1.51 -3.42
C ILE A 112 -14.77 -1.15 -4.88
N ASN A 113 -15.96 -1.47 -5.41
CA ASN A 113 -16.30 -1.19 -6.80
C ASN A 113 -16.43 0.31 -7.12
N ASN A 114 -16.76 1.13 -6.11
CA ASN A 114 -16.96 2.57 -6.28
C ASN A 114 -15.83 3.41 -5.66
N TYR A 115 -14.76 2.77 -5.16
CA TYR A 115 -13.68 3.48 -4.50
C TYR A 115 -12.91 4.36 -5.48
N SER A 116 -12.64 5.59 -5.03
CA SER A 116 -11.74 6.52 -5.71
C SER A 116 -11.13 7.47 -4.70
N ASP A 117 -9.92 7.94 -5.01
CA ASP A 117 -9.16 8.86 -4.18
C ASP A 117 -8.26 9.78 -5.04
N VAL A 118 -7.55 10.65 -4.34
CA VAL A 118 -6.56 11.57 -4.91
C VAL A 118 -5.24 11.37 -4.15
N PHE A 119 -4.13 11.85 -4.73
CA PHE A 119 -2.86 11.76 -4.03
C PHE A 119 -2.87 12.60 -2.75
N PRO A 120 -2.21 12.12 -1.68
CA PRO A 120 -2.11 12.87 -0.43
C PRO A 120 -1.12 14.04 -0.50
N VAL A 121 -0.36 14.16 -1.60
CA VAL A 121 0.63 15.21 -1.85
C VAL A 121 0.60 15.66 -3.30
N GLU A 122 0.90 16.94 -3.55
CA GLU A 122 0.80 17.57 -4.88
C GLU A 122 1.66 16.87 -5.94
N ASN A 123 2.87 16.44 -5.57
CA ASN A 123 3.83 15.79 -6.47
C ASN A 123 3.74 14.25 -6.45
N GLY A 124 2.62 13.68 -5.99
CA GLY A 124 2.48 12.22 -5.84
C GLY A 124 2.69 11.44 -7.15
N GLU A 125 2.14 11.93 -8.26
CA GLU A 125 2.28 11.28 -9.58
C GLU A 125 3.74 11.28 -10.05
N GLU A 126 4.47 12.38 -9.84
CA GLU A 126 5.87 12.53 -10.23
C GLU A 126 6.77 11.57 -9.44
N ILE A 127 6.55 11.45 -8.12
CA ILE A 127 7.29 10.52 -7.25
C ILE A 127 7.11 9.08 -7.74
N ILE A 128 5.87 8.69 -8.03
CA ILE A 128 5.55 7.32 -8.48
C ILE A 128 6.15 7.05 -9.87
N THR A 129 6.07 8.01 -10.77
CA THR A 129 6.67 7.91 -12.10
C THR A 129 8.17 7.70 -12.00
N TYR A 130 8.85 8.54 -11.20
CA TYR A 130 10.29 8.41 -10.95
C TYR A 130 10.67 7.03 -10.40
N TYR A 131 9.93 6.53 -9.40
CA TYR A 131 10.18 5.19 -8.85
C TYR A 131 10.02 4.09 -9.90
N ARG A 132 8.94 4.11 -10.70
CA ARG A 132 8.66 3.09 -11.71
C ARG A 132 9.71 3.07 -12.82
N GLU A 133 10.22 4.23 -13.23
CA GLU A 133 11.31 4.34 -14.20
C GLU A 133 12.62 3.73 -13.69
N LYS A 134 12.90 3.86 -12.38
CA LYS A 134 14.08 3.28 -11.74
C LYS A 134 13.93 1.79 -11.44
N ASN A 135 12.70 1.30 -11.27
CA ASN A 135 12.40 -0.06 -10.85
C ASN A 135 11.45 -0.76 -11.82
N PRO A 136 11.89 -1.15 -13.04
CA PRO A 136 11.00 -1.69 -14.07
C PRO A 136 10.28 -3.00 -13.67
N GLU A 137 10.82 -3.73 -12.70
CA GLU A 137 10.29 -4.99 -12.21
C GLU A 137 9.26 -4.84 -11.08
N TYR A 138 8.90 -3.60 -10.71
CA TYR A 138 8.01 -3.30 -9.57
C TYR A 138 6.66 -4.02 -9.61
N THR A 139 6.16 -4.35 -10.81
CA THR A 139 4.87 -5.02 -11.03
C THR A 139 4.84 -6.47 -10.57
N LYS A 140 6.00 -7.11 -10.41
CA LYS A 140 6.11 -8.51 -9.98
C LYS A 140 6.05 -8.68 -8.46
N ILE A 141 6.47 -7.67 -7.71
CA ILE A 141 6.60 -7.68 -6.25
C ILE A 141 5.31 -8.11 -5.53
N PRO A 142 4.14 -7.47 -5.73
CA PRO A 142 2.93 -7.84 -4.98
C PRO A 142 2.42 -9.26 -5.31
N ARG A 143 2.79 -9.81 -6.47
CA ARG A 143 2.37 -11.15 -6.90
C ARG A 143 3.02 -12.26 -6.07
N ILE A 144 4.20 -12.00 -5.49
CA ILE A 144 4.89 -12.97 -4.63
C ILE A 144 4.08 -13.21 -3.36
N LEU A 145 3.62 -12.12 -2.71
CA LEU A 145 2.80 -12.23 -1.51
C LEU A 145 1.41 -12.81 -1.84
N LEU A 146 0.83 -12.43 -2.98
CA LEU A 146 -0.41 -13.04 -3.45
C LEU A 146 -0.28 -14.56 -3.59
N ALA A 147 0.76 -15.04 -4.27
CA ALA A 147 0.98 -16.49 -4.46
C ALA A 147 1.06 -17.23 -3.13
N ARG A 148 1.79 -16.67 -2.15
CA ARG A 148 1.88 -17.25 -0.80
C ARG A 148 0.54 -17.34 -0.09
N LEU A 149 -0.27 -16.27 -0.13
CA LEU A 149 -1.59 -16.26 0.52
C LEU A 149 -2.55 -17.26 -0.15
N LEU A 150 -2.45 -17.41 -1.47
CA LEU A 150 -3.24 -18.41 -2.20
C LEU A 150 -2.83 -19.83 -1.80
N ASP A 151 -1.53 -20.12 -1.69
CA ASP A 151 -1.04 -21.43 -1.26
C ASP A 151 -1.52 -21.78 0.16
N GLU A 152 -1.44 -20.85 1.12
CA GLU A 152 -1.92 -21.04 2.50
C GLU A 152 -3.45 -21.26 2.57
N SER A 153 -4.22 -20.69 1.62
CA SER A 153 -5.68 -20.86 1.57
C SER A 153 -6.12 -22.20 0.97
N MET A 154 -5.22 -22.90 0.26
CA MET A 154 -5.49 -24.17 -0.42
C MET A 154 -5.02 -25.40 0.37
N SER A 155 -4.24 -25.19 1.44
CA SER A 155 -3.75 -26.22 2.36
C SER A 155 -4.68 -26.45 3.54
#